data_AF-A0A438H7U7-F1
#
_entry.id   AF-A0A438H7U7-F1
#
_cell.length_a   1.000
_cell.length_b   1.000
_cell.length_c   1.000
_cell.angle_alpha   90.00
_cell.angle_beta   90.00
_cell.angle_gamma   90.00
#
_symmetry.space_group_name_H-M   'P 1'
#
loop_
_entity.id
_entity.type
_entity.pdbx_description
1 polymer ?
#
loop_
_entity_poly.entity_id
_entity_poly.type
_entity_poly.pdbx_seq_one_letter_code
_entity_poly.pdbx_strand_id
1 'polypeptide(L)'
;MYAVICLYVDDMLIFGPSLEVVCETKKFLGSKFNMKDLEEIEVILGIKITRTPNGLKLSQEHYVEKILRKFEHFDCKPVSTPYDPSSQLKKNREHSVTQTKVLKYLRGTLDHGLCYNGFSSVLEGFSDANWISNSDEMKSTSGYVFNLGEGAISWKSSKQTCITRSIMEAEFIALEKASSEVE
;
A
#
# COMPACT_ATOMS: atom_id res chain seq x y z
N MET A 1 -16.61 26.84 -8.80
CA MET A 1 -15.39 26.29 -9.42
C MET A 1 -14.40 26.07 -8.30
N TYR A 2 -13.90 24.86 -8.10
CA TYR A 2 -12.97 24.54 -7.01
C TYR A 2 -11.75 23.83 -7.57
N ALA A 3 -10.60 24.04 -6.94
CA ALA A 3 -9.39 23.27 -7.18
C ALA A 3 -8.99 22.62 -5.85
N VAL A 4 -8.56 21.36 -5.89
CA VAL A 4 -7.99 20.67 -4.73
C VAL A 4 -6.49 20.59 -4.95
N ILE A 5 -5.71 21.06 -3.98
CA ILE A 5 -4.26 21.01 -4.03
C ILE A 5 -3.79 20.07 -2.93
N CYS A 6 -3.07 19.01 -3.29
CA CYS A 6 -2.37 18.16 -2.32
C CYS A 6 -0.89 18.51 -2.35
N LEU A 7 -0.34 18.85 -1.19
CA LEU A 7 1.05 19.24 -1.01
C LEU A 7 1.78 18.16 -0.21
N TYR A 8 2.91 17.69 -0.71
CA TYR A 8 3.84 16.83 0.01
C TYR A 8 5.26 17.33 -0.19
N VAL A 9 5.82 17.97 0.83
CA VAL A 9 7.16 18.57 0.78
C VAL A 9 7.30 19.47 -0.47
N ASP A 10 8.08 19.06 -1.47
CA ASP A 10 8.33 19.80 -2.70
C ASP A 10 7.37 19.42 -3.84
N ASP A 11 6.60 18.34 -3.68
CA ASP A 11 5.66 17.82 -4.68
C ASP A 11 4.25 18.39 -4.48
N MET A 12 3.62 18.80 -5.59
CA MET A 12 2.27 19.35 -5.59
C MET A 12 1.39 18.62 -6.61
N LEU A 13 0.21 18.21 -6.17
CA LEU A 13 -0.87 17.72 -7.04
C LEU A 13 -1.99 18.75 -7.10
N ILE A 14 -2.49 18.99 -8.30
CA ILE A 14 -3.60 19.91 -8.54
C ILE A 14 -4.72 19.14 -9.25
N PHE A 15 -5.88 19.10 -8.63
CA PHE A 15 -7.10 18.48 -9.16
C PHE A 15 -8.17 19.55 -9.37
N GLY A 16 -8.98 19.38 -10.42
CA GLY A 16 -10.08 20.28 -10.71
C GLY A 16 -11.13 19.61 -11.62
N PRO A 17 -12.36 20.13 -11.66
CA PRO A 17 -13.43 19.59 -12.48
C PRO A 17 -13.22 19.82 -13.99
N SER A 18 -12.30 20.70 -14.38
CA SER A 18 -11.88 20.89 -15.77
C SER A 18 -10.40 21.25 -15.87
N LEU A 19 -9.80 20.99 -17.03
CA LEU A 19 -8.41 21.36 -17.32
C LEU A 19 -8.19 22.88 -17.26
N GLU A 20 -9.22 23.68 -17.55
CA GLU A 20 -9.16 25.14 -17.44
C GLU A 20 -8.86 25.57 -15.99
N VAL A 21 -9.60 25.01 -15.01
CA VAL A 21 -9.35 25.27 -13.57
C VAL A 21 -7.92 24.94 -13.18
N VAL A 22 -7.46 23.75 -13.61
CA VAL A 22 -6.12 23.26 -13.26
C VAL A 22 -5.06 24.18 -13.88
N CYS A 23 -5.22 24.58 -15.14
CA CYS A 23 -4.32 25.48 -15.83
C CYS A 23 -4.29 26.89 -15.21
N GLU A 24 -5.44 27.45 -14.84
CA GLU A 24 -5.51 28.74 -14.15
C GLU A 24 -4.81 28.67 -12.79
N THR A 25 -5.04 27.59 -12.03
CA THR A 25 -4.40 27.36 -10.73
C THR A 25 -2.88 27.22 -10.87
N LYS A 26 -2.41 26.45 -11.87
CA LYS A 26 -0.98 26.32 -12.19
C LYS A 26 -0.35 27.68 -12.53
N LYS A 27 -1.00 28.49 -13.37
CA LYS A 27 -0.52 29.84 -13.74
C LYS A 27 -0.45 30.77 -12.53
N PHE A 28 -1.48 30.76 -11.69
CA PHE A 28 -1.51 31.59 -10.48
C PHE A 28 -0.36 31.24 -9.54
N LEU A 29 -0.15 29.95 -9.26
CA LEU A 29 0.92 29.49 -8.38
C LEU A 29 2.30 29.73 -8.99
N GLY A 30 2.48 29.49 -10.29
CA GLY A 30 3.73 29.77 -11.00
C GLY A 30 4.12 31.25 -11.03
N SER A 31 3.15 32.16 -10.87
CA SER A 31 3.43 33.60 -10.73
C SER A 31 3.97 33.99 -9.34
N LYS A 32 3.78 33.12 -8.34
CA LYS A 32 4.13 33.36 -6.93
C LYS A 32 5.32 32.52 -6.46
N PHE A 33 5.48 31.34 -7.04
CA PHE A 33 6.47 30.35 -6.63
C PHE A 33 7.26 29.86 -7.84
N ASN A 34 8.56 29.62 -7.64
CA ASN A 34 9.39 28.95 -8.64
C ASN A 34 9.03 27.46 -8.66
N MET A 35 8.20 27.05 -9.62
CA MET A 35 7.72 25.67 -9.74
C MET A 35 7.89 25.17 -11.17
N LYS A 36 8.12 23.86 -11.31
CA LYS A 36 8.21 23.18 -12.59
C LYS A 36 6.90 22.43 -12.85
N ASP A 37 6.27 22.67 -13.99
CA ASP A 37 5.15 21.84 -14.42
C ASP A 37 5.69 20.50 -14.93
N LEU A 38 5.18 19.41 -14.37
CA LEU A 38 5.49 18.03 -14.76
C LEU A 38 4.36 17.41 -15.61
N GLU A 39 3.48 18.26 -16.15
CA GLU A 39 2.37 17.88 -17.02
C GLU A 39 1.34 16.97 -16.32
N GLU A 40 0.91 15.89 -16.99
CA GLU A 40 0.02 14.90 -16.43
C GLU A 40 0.81 13.91 -15.57
N ILE A 41 0.25 13.56 -14.41
CA ILE A 41 0.95 12.73 -13.45
C ILE A 41 1.13 11.30 -13.94
N GLU A 42 2.40 10.89 -14.07
CA GLU A 42 2.79 9.50 -14.27
C GLU A 42 3.46 8.89 -13.03
N VAL A 43 4.14 9.69 -12.20
CA VAL A 43 4.84 9.24 -11.00
C VAL A 43 4.74 10.30 -9.90
N ILE A 44 4.44 9.87 -8.67
CA ILE A 44 4.52 10.70 -7.45
C ILE A 44 5.06 9.87 -6.29
N LEU A 45 6.01 10.40 -5.51
CA LEU A 45 6.61 9.70 -4.37
C LEU A 45 7.17 8.31 -4.71
N GLY A 46 7.62 8.12 -5.94
CA GLY A 46 8.08 6.82 -6.45
C GLY A 46 6.97 5.80 -6.76
N ILE A 47 5.70 6.20 -6.66
CA ILE A 47 4.53 5.42 -7.08
C ILE A 47 4.19 5.82 -8.51
N LYS A 48 4.22 4.84 -9.41
CA LYS A 48 3.76 4.99 -10.79
C LYS A 48 2.24 4.96 -10.83
N ILE A 49 1.65 5.96 -11.47
CA ILE A 49 0.22 6.07 -11.72
C ILE A 49 -0.02 5.74 -13.19
N THR A 50 -0.94 4.84 -13.46
CA THR A 50 -1.36 4.50 -14.83
C THR A 50 -2.87 4.59 -14.90
N ARG A 51 -3.38 5.47 -15.75
CA ARG A 51 -4.82 5.57 -15.99
C ARG A 51 -5.27 4.40 -16.87
N THR A 52 -6.31 3.70 -16.44
CA THR A 52 -6.97 2.66 -17.22
C THR A 52 -8.34 3.19 -17.67
N PRO A 53 -8.98 2.58 -18.69
CA PRO A 53 -10.33 2.99 -19.10
C PRO A 53 -11.37 2.95 -17.96
N ASN A 54 -11.11 2.12 -16.95
CA ASN A 54 -12.04 1.87 -15.84
C ASN A 54 -11.60 2.54 -14.53
N GLY A 55 -10.44 3.22 -14.50
CA GLY A 55 -9.96 3.90 -13.31
C GLY A 55 -8.44 4.12 -13.28
N LEU A 56 -7.78 3.79 -12.16
CA LEU A 56 -6.38 4.08 -11.90
C LEU A 56 -5.65 2.82 -11.40
N LYS A 57 -4.43 2.58 -11.88
CA LYS A 57 -3.50 1.60 -11.33
C LYS A 57 -2.33 2.34 -10.66
N LEU A 58 -2.07 2.04 -9.40
CA LEU A 58 -0.89 2.48 -8.66
C LEU A 58 0.10 1.31 -8.58
N SER A 59 1.35 1.53 -8.96
CA SER A 59 2.40 0.51 -8.97
C SER A 59 3.71 1.04 -8.38
N GLN A 60 4.43 0.18 -7.66
CA GLN A 60 5.79 0.45 -7.20
C GLN A 60 6.83 -0.41 -7.93
N GLU A 61 6.48 -0.94 -9.11
CA GLU A 61 7.36 -1.76 -9.96
C GLU A 61 8.79 -1.21 -10.03
N HIS A 62 8.94 0.08 -10.34
CA HIS A 62 10.26 0.71 -10.44
C HIS A 62 11.08 0.67 -9.13
N TYR A 63 10.42 0.85 -7.99
CA TYR A 63 11.08 0.74 -6.69
C TYR A 63 11.51 -0.70 -6.40
N VAL A 64 10.65 -1.66 -6.72
CA VAL A 64 10.96 -3.09 -6.58
C VAL A 64 12.14 -3.49 -7.49
N GLU A 65 12.15 -3.05 -8.75
CA GLU A 65 13.28 -3.26 -9.66
C GLU A 65 14.59 -2.69 -9.09
N LYS A 66 14.55 -1.47 -8.54
CA LYS A 66 15.71 -0.82 -7.95
C LYS A 66 16.26 -1.62 -6.76
N ILE A 67 15.39 -2.17 -5.90
CA ILE A 67 15.80 -3.06 -4.81
C ILE A 67 16.44 -4.32 -5.38
N LEU A 68 15.79 -4.99 -6.32
CA LEU A 68 16.28 -6.24 -6.89
C LEU A 68 17.66 -6.07 -7.55
N ARG A 69 17.88 -4.98 -8.29
CA ARG A 69 19.17 -4.66 -8.89
C ARG A 69 20.23 -4.32 -7.85
N LYS A 70 19.89 -3.55 -6.82
CA LYS A 70 20.82 -3.18 -5.72
C LYS A 70 21.39 -4.41 -5.02
N PHE A 71 20.62 -5.48 -4.91
CA PHE A 71 21.05 -6.74 -4.31
C PHE A 71 21.50 -7.79 -5.33
N GLU A 72 21.63 -7.46 -6.62
CA GLU A 72 22.02 -8.42 -7.68
C GLU A 72 21.09 -9.63 -7.80
N HIS A 73 19.80 -9.44 -7.49
CA HIS A 73 18.77 -10.49 -7.47
C HIS A 73 17.65 -10.24 -8.50
N PHE A 74 17.88 -9.42 -9.52
CA PHE A 74 16.89 -9.15 -10.57
C PHE A 74 16.47 -10.41 -11.33
N ASP A 75 17.43 -11.28 -11.65
CA ASP A 75 17.19 -12.53 -12.40
C ASP A 75 16.86 -13.73 -11.49
N CYS A 76 16.52 -13.48 -10.23
CA CYS A 76 16.14 -14.57 -9.33
C CYS A 76 14.83 -15.24 -9.76
N LYS A 77 14.69 -16.54 -9.50
CA LYS A 77 13.43 -17.26 -9.76
C LYS A 77 12.34 -16.75 -8.81
N PRO A 78 11.20 -16.26 -9.33
CA PRO A 78 10.10 -15.81 -8.48
C PRO A 78 9.54 -16.98 -7.66
N VAL A 79 8.96 -16.64 -6.50
CA VAL A 79 8.23 -17.59 -5.66
C VAL A 79 6.76 -17.16 -5.64
N SER A 80 5.85 -18.12 -5.66
CA SER A 80 4.40 -17.86 -5.63
C SER A 80 3.99 -17.19 -4.34
N THR A 81 3.10 -16.21 -4.44
CA THR A 81 2.31 -15.70 -3.32
C THR A 81 1.01 -16.50 -3.17
N PRO A 82 0.37 -16.52 -1.98
CA PRO A 82 0.82 -15.92 -0.72
C PRO A 82 2.03 -16.65 -0.11
N TYR A 83 2.76 -15.96 0.77
CA TYR A 83 3.87 -16.54 1.52
C TYR A 83 3.37 -17.73 2.37
N ASP A 84 4.11 -18.85 2.33
CA ASP A 84 3.79 -20.05 3.12
C ASP A 84 3.70 -19.72 4.64
N PRO A 85 2.51 -19.79 5.25
CA PRO A 85 2.31 -19.43 6.67
C PRO A 85 3.12 -20.31 7.63
N SER A 86 3.50 -21.52 7.22
CA SER A 86 4.30 -22.43 8.03
C SER A 86 5.80 -22.06 8.05
N SER A 87 6.23 -21.20 7.13
CA SER A 87 7.62 -20.76 7.03
C SER A 87 7.94 -19.64 8.03
N GLN A 88 8.42 -20.00 9.22
CA GLN A 88 8.74 -19.01 10.27
C GLN A 88 9.81 -17.98 9.83
N LEU A 89 9.45 -16.69 9.92
CA LEU A 89 10.41 -15.59 9.75
C LEU A 89 11.29 -15.49 11.00
N LYS A 90 12.59 -15.70 10.82
CA LYS A 90 13.57 -15.54 11.90
C LYS A 90 14.16 -14.14 11.84
N LYS A 91 14.33 -13.51 13.00
CA LYS A 91 15.08 -12.25 13.13
C LYS A 91 16.43 -12.42 12.45
N ASN A 92 16.78 -11.50 11.56
CA ASN A 92 18.02 -11.58 10.80
C ASN A 92 19.21 -11.48 11.78
N ARG A 93 19.87 -12.61 12.06
CA ARG A 93 21.08 -12.71 12.87
C ARG A 93 22.32 -12.80 11.98
N GLU A 94 22.41 -11.90 11.00
CA GLU A 94 23.55 -11.74 10.08
C GLU A 94 23.76 -12.84 9.03
N HIS A 95 22.95 -13.91 9.01
CA HIS A 95 22.99 -14.93 7.96
C HIS A 95 22.07 -14.58 6.77
N SER A 96 22.71 -14.31 5.61
CA SER A 96 22.16 -13.88 4.31
C SER A 96 20.95 -14.67 3.76
N VAL A 97 20.73 -15.91 4.21
CA VAL A 97 19.80 -16.87 3.59
C VAL A 97 18.32 -16.42 3.61
N THR A 98 17.90 -15.63 4.60
CA THR A 98 16.49 -15.17 4.71
C THR A 98 16.18 -14.02 3.74
N GLN A 99 17.18 -13.22 3.36
CA GLN A 99 16.99 -12.06 2.45
C GLN A 99 16.67 -12.51 1.02
N THR A 100 17.28 -13.59 0.56
CA THR A 100 17.03 -14.15 -0.78
C THR A 100 15.57 -14.53 -1.01
N LYS A 101 14.86 -15.02 0.03
CA LYS A 101 13.44 -15.36 -0.11
C LYS A 101 12.58 -14.13 -0.36
N VAL A 102 12.77 -13.07 0.42
CA VAL A 102 12.02 -11.81 0.28
C VAL A 102 12.24 -11.21 -1.12
N LEU A 103 13.47 -11.23 -1.62
CA LEU A 103 13.79 -10.76 -2.97
C LEU A 103 13.09 -11.60 -4.06
N LYS A 104 12.94 -12.91 -3.87
CA LYS A 104 12.17 -13.77 -4.80
C LYS A 104 10.67 -13.47 -4.78
N TYR A 105 10.11 -13.11 -3.63
CA TYR A 105 8.72 -12.66 -3.56
C TYR A 105 8.53 -11.31 -4.26
N LEU A 106 9.41 -10.35 -3.98
CA LEU A 106 9.43 -9.06 -4.69
C LEU A 106 9.52 -9.25 -6.21
N ARG A 107 10.31 -10.22 -6.67
CA ARG A 107 10.38 -10.58 -8.08
C ARG A 107 9.08 -11.17 -8.61
N GLY A 108 8.40 -12.01 -7.83
CA GLY A 108 7.10 -12.59 -8.18
C GLY A 108 5.94 -11.61 -8.16
N THR A 109 6.04 -10.52 -7.39
CA THR A 109 5.02 -9.47 -7.26
C THR A 109 5.39 -8.18 -7.97
N LEU A 110 6.31 -8.22 -8.94
CA LEU A 110 6.86 -7.03 -9.58
C LEU A 110 5.77 -6.19 -10.30
N ASP A 111 4.84 -6.88 -10.96
CA ASP A 111 3.79 -6.34 -11.80
C ASP A 111 2.49 -6.01 -11.03
N HIS A 112 2.47 -6.35 -9.74
CA HIS A 112 1.34 -6.10 -8.86
C HIS A 112 1.18 -4.61 -8.61
N GLY A 113 -0.07 -4.19 -8.44
CA GLY A 113 -0.42 -2.82 -8.15
C GLY A 113 -1.84 -2.73 -7.61
N LEU A 114 -2.17 -1.60 -7.02
CA LEU A 114 -3.51 -1.31 -6.54
C LEU A 114 -4.33 -0.74 -7.70
N CYS A 115 -5.42 -1.40 -8.04
CA CYS A 115 -6.35 -0.96 -9.06
C CYS A 115 -7.56 -0.34 -8.38
N TYR A 116 -7.87 0.91 -8.74
CA TYR A 116 -9.02 1.66 -8.29
C TYR A 116 -9.95 1.85 -9.46
N ASN A 117 -11.14 1.28 -9.39
CA ASN A 117 -12.19 1.42 -10.38
C ASN A 117 -13.09 2.61 -10.02
N GLY A 118 -13.49 3.39 -11.03
CA GLY A 118 -14.30 4.60 -10.86
C GLY A 118 -15.78 4.36 -10.53
N PHE A 119 -16.20 3.10 -10.38
CA PHE A 119 -17.62 2.72 -10.32
C PHE A 119 -18.19 2.64 -8.90
N SER A 120 -17.36 2.41 -7.87
CA SER A 120 -17.83 2.28 -6.48
C SER A 120 -17.21 3.31 -5.57
N SER A 121 -18.02 4.27 -5.11
CA SER A 121 -17.64 5.21 -4.05
C SER A 121 -17.93 4.67 -2.65
N VAL A 122 -18.26 3.38 -2.52
CA VAL A 122 -18.54 2.74 -1.23
C VAL A 122 -17.23 2.37 -0.55
N LEU A 123 -17.07 2.81 0.70
CA LEU A 123 -15.98 2.38 1.57
C LEU A 123 -16.34 1.00 2.15
N GLU A 124 -15.56 -0.02 1.83
CA GLU A 124 -15.75 -1.39 2.31
C GLU A 124 -14.64 -1.75 3.28
N GLY A 125 -14.99 -2.24 4.47
CA GLY A 125 -14.04 -2.64 5.50
C GLY A 125 -14.14 -4.12 5.84
N PHE A 126 -12.98 -4.78 5.94
CA PHE A 126 -12.85 -6.17 6.36
C PHE A 126 -11.91 -6.23 7.56
N SER A 127 -12.24 -7.06 8.55
CA SER A 127 -11.41 -7.33 9.72
C SER A 127 -11.33 -8.84 9.95
N ASP A 128 -10.17 -9.31 10.41
CA ASP A 128 -9.94 -10.73 10.70
C ASP A 128 -8.91 -10.89 11.83
N ALA A 129 -8.97 -12.01 12.54
CA ALA A 129 -8.02 -12.35 13.58
C ALA A 129 -7.46 -13.77 13.41
N ASN A 130 -6.13 -13.90 13.47
CA ASN A 130 -5.49 -15.19 13.61
C ASN A 130 -5.21 -15.49 15.08
N TRP A 131 -5.95 -16.45 15.64
CA TRP A 131 -5.78 -16.90 17.03
C TRP A 131 -4.55 -17.80 17.16
N ILE A 132 -3.74 -17.50 18.18
CA ILE A 132 -2.55 -18.24 18.68
C ILE A 132 -2.34 -19.61 17.99
N SER A 133 -1.55 -19.61 16.90
CA SER A 133 -1.33 -20.81 16.08
C SER A 133 0.02 -21.48 16.31
N ASN A 134 0.85 -20.97 17.23
CA ASN A 134 2.24 -21.42 17.41
C ASN A 134 2.62 -21.43 18.91
N SER A 135 3.33 -22.47 19.36
CA SER A 135 3.61 -22.72 20.80
C SER A 135 4.41 -21.63 21.50
N ASP A 136 5.16 -20.84 20.72
CA ASP A 136 6.04 -19.78 21.23
C ASP A 136 5.36 -18.40 21.24
N GLU A 137 4.13 -18.28 20.71
CA GLU A 137 3.40 -17.02 20.61
C GLU A 137 2.23 -16.96 21.59
N MET A 138 2.27 -16.03 22.53
CA MET A 138 1.18 -15.88 23.51
C MET A 138 0.04 -14.94 23.07
N LYS A 139 0.18 -14.22 21.95
CA LYS A 139 -0.80 -13.20 21.54
C LYS A 139 -1.25 -13.42 20.11
N SER A 140 -2.55 -13.28 19.88
CA SER A 140 -3.18 -13.35 18.57
C SER A 140 -2.73 -12.20 17.66
N THR A 141 -2.99 -12.32 16.36
CA THR A 141 -2.74 -11.26 15.36
C THR A 141 -4.07 -10.74 14.83
N SER A 142 -4.24 -9.43 14.77
CA SER A 142 -5.39 -8.80 14.11
C SER A 142 -4.99 -8.20 12.78
N GLY A 143 -5.87 -8.29 11.80
CA GLY A 143 -5.76 -7.58 10.54
C GLY A 143 -7.02 -6.84 10.15
N TYR A 144 -6.86 -5.79 9.35
CA TYR A 144 -7.95 -5.15 8.64
C TYR A 144 -7.49 -4.68 7.26
N VAL A 145 -8.44 -4.51 6.35
CA VAL A 145 -8.27 -3.84 5.07
C VAL A 145 -9.53 -3.05 4.74
N PHE A 146 -9.34 -1.80 4.32
CA PHE A 146 -10.37 -0.92 3.80
C PHE A 146 -10.14 -0.71 2.31
N ASN A 147 -11.19 -0.92 1.52
CA ASN A 147 -11.21 -0.75 0.09
C ASN A 147 -12.10 0.44 -0.29
N LEU A 148 -11.68 1.17 -1.32
CA LEU A 148 -12.46 2.20 -1.98
C LEU A 148 -12.23 2.05 -3.48
N GLY A 149 -13.30 2.03 -4.28
CA GLY A 149 -13.19 1.76 -5.72
C GLY A 149 -12.53 0.41 -6.03
N GLU A 150 -12.87 -0.65 -5.29
CA GLU A 150 -12.29 -2.01 -5.44
C GLU A 150 -10.78 -2.13 -5.12
N GLY A 151 -10.11 -1.04 -4.75
CA GLY A 151 -8.70 -1.02 -4.37
C GLY A 151 -8.50 -0.76 -2.88
N ALA A 152 -7.51 -1.40 -2.26
CA ALA A 152 -7.16 -1.15 -0.86
C ALA A 152 -6.60 0.26 -0.64
N ILE A 153 -7.09 0.97 0.37
CA ILE A 153 -6.65 2.33 0.74
C ILE A 153 -6.00 2.40 2.12
N SER A 154 -6.40 1.52 3.04
CA SER A 154 -5.76 1.36 4.35
C SER A 154 -5.79 -0.11 4.74
N TRP A 155 -4.70 -0.60 5.33
CA TRP A 155 -4.62 -1.98 5.80
C TRP A 155 -3.61 -2.08 6.93
N LYS A 156 -3.79 -3.08 7.78
CA LYS A 156 -2.86 -3.38 8.88
C LYS A 156 -2.91 -4.86 9.19
N SER A 157 -1.75 -5.39 9.57
CA SER A 157 -1.64 -6.69 10.25
C SER A 157 -0.70 -6.51 11.43
N SER A 158 -1.19 -6.73 12.64
CA SER A 158 -0.44 -6.46 13.86
C SER A 158 -0.78 -7.42 14.99
N LYS A 159 0.26 -7.88 15.69
CA LYS A 159 0.11 -8.65 16.92
C LYS A 159 -0.71 -7.86 17.94
N GLN A 160 -1.62 -8.54 18.63
CA GLN A 160 -2.44 -7.94 19.66
C GLN A 160 -1.60 -7.60 20.88
N THR A 161 -2.00 -6.54 21.59
CA THR A 161 -1.34 -6.07 22.81
C THR A 161 -1.71 -6.93 24.01
N CYS A 162 -2.90 -7.52 24.02
CA CYS A 162 -3.43 -8.41 25.07
C CYS A 162 -3.39 -9.89 24.64
N ILE A 163 -3.44 -10.79 25.63
CA ILE A 163 -3.59 -12.24 25.42
C ILE A 163 -5.08 -12.53 25.39
N THR A 164 -5.58 -13.03 24.27
CA THR A 164 -6.97 -13.45 24.10
C THR A 164 -7.18 -14.87 24.60
N ARG A 165 -8.25 -15.09 25.34
CA ARG A 165 -8.63 -16.37 25.92
C ARG A 165 -9.58 -17.17 25.02
N SER A 166 -10.10 -16.55 23.95
CA SER A 166 -10.96 -17.19 22.96
C SER A 166 -10.76 -16.60 21.57
N ILE A 167 -11.21 -17.34 20.55
CA ILE A 167 -11.27 -16.85 19.17
C ILE A 167 -12.18 -15.62 19.09
N MET A 168 -13.35 -15.65 19.74
CA MET A 168 -14.29 -14.53 19.76
C MET A 168 -13.66 -13.24 20.31
N GLU A 169 -12.87 -13.34 21.38
CA GLU A 169 -12.16 -12.19 21.94
C GLU A 169 -11.10 -11.64 20.96
N ALA A 170 -10.42 -12.52 20.22
CA ALA A 170 -9.46 -12.11 19.19
C ALA A 170 -10.13 -11.39 18.03
N GLU A 171 -11.28 -11.88 17.56
CA GLU A 171 -12.08 -11.24 16.51
C GLU A 171 -12.60 -9.88 16.96
N PHE A 172 -13.09 -9.78 18.20
CA PHE A 172 -13.59 -8.52 18.75
C PHE A 172 -12.49 -7.44 18.80
N ILE A 173 -11.27 -7.80 19.18
CA ILE A 173 -10.11 -6.89 19.15
C ILE A 173 -9.72 -6.51 17.72
N ALA A 174 -9.83 -7.43 16.74
CA ALA A 174 -9.57 -7.10 15.35
C ALA A 174 -10.59 -6.10 14.80
N LEU A 175 -11.87 -6.28 15.14
CA LEU A 175 -12.94 -5.36 14.77
C LEU A 175 -12.76 -3.98 15.42
N GLU A 176 -12.41 -3.92 16.71
CA GLU A 176 -12.14 -2.64 17.40
C GLU A 176 -11.00 -1.86 16.75
N LYS A 177 -9.89 -2.54 16.41
CA LYS A 177 -8.80 -1.94 15.65
C LYS A 177 -9.24 -1.42 14.28
N ALA A 178 -10.10 -2.15 13.57
CA ALA A 178 -10.63 -1.70 12.29
C ALA A 178 -11.50 -0.45 12.47
N SER A 179 -12.41 -0.43 13.45
CA SER A 179 -13.24 0.73 13.75
C SER A 179 -12.42 1.97 14.08
N SER A 180 -11.36 1.83 14.87
CA SER A 180 -10.47 2.95 15.25
C SER A 180 -9.71 3.59 14.09
N GLU A 181 -9.60 2.93 12.94
CA GLU A 181 -8.99 3.49 11.73
C GLU A 181 -9.98 4.37 10.93
N VAL A 182 -11.28 4.12 11.09
CA VAL A 182 -12.35 4.80 10.34
C VAL A 182 -12.90 6.03 11.08
N GLU A 183 -12.70 6.09 12.40
CA GLU A 183 -13.02 7.26 13.23
C GLU A 183 -12.15 8.48 12.91
#